data_AF-A0A328DKI2-F1
#
_entry.id   AF-A0A328DKI2-F1
#
_cell.length_a   1.000
_cell.length_b   1.000
_cell.length_c   1.000
_cell.angle_alpha   90.00
_cell.angle_beta   90.00
_cell.angle_gamma   90.00
#
_symmetry.space_group_name_H-M   'P 1'
#
loop_
_entity.id
_entity.type
_entity.pdbx_description
1 polymer ?
#
loop_
_entity_poly.entity_id
_entity_poly.type
_entity_poly.pdbx_seq_one_letter_code
_entity_poly.pdbx_strand_id
1 'polypeptide(L)'
;MAGVSSSVLRMEEIAGKGRGLVAARPLKAGQTVLTESPLVLYSASPLFASPAIAPCDCCFGSVSSDVVPCPSCSTHRFCSRECLSLALASSHSAWACRVLSSLTEHPHCSSMLREHPPERQVQARFVVAVQSLVLGSPSQLHTLLSLHGTPDDSVVQAARFLHSLLSLVCELQLSVDLTAQLLAKDRLNSFCLMAPYSPDGPQRSIRAYAIYPKSTFFNHSCIPNACRFDYVDKHDTNIVFRMIVDAAEGEEVCISYFRINRDYCTRKTILMEDYGFACECDRCNAEANWEGGGGDRSGDAPHVGFLRKYVCARKNCAGTLAPKDGDGLPPHLLECNFCGDLKMDSDEH
;
A
#
# COMPACT_ATOMS: atom_id res chain seq x y z
N MET A 1 -28.42 -13.23 14.41
CA MET A 1 -27.94 -13.63 13.06
C MET A 1 -27.50 -12.37 12.35
N ALA A 2 -26.20 -12.04 12.39
CA ALA A 2 -25.66 -10.91 11.65
C ALA A 2 -25.69 -11.28 10.16
N GLY A 3 -26.47 -10.55 9.37
CA GLY A 3 -26.55 -10.76 7.93
C GLY A 3 -25.15 -10.67 7.33
N VAL A 4 -24.78 -11.66 6.54
CA VAL A 4 -23.59 -11.60 5.69
C VAL A 4 -23.82 -10.40 4.77
N SER A 5 -23.23 -9.25 5.09
CA SER A 5 -23.30 -8.07 4.25
C SER A 5 -22.73 -8.47 2.89
N SER A 6 -23.57 -8.51 1.86
CA SER A 6 -23.09 -8.70 0.49
C SER A 6 -22.06 -7.61 0.20
N SER A 7 -20.92 -8.02 -0.33
CA SER A 7 -19.88 -7.09 -0.75
C SER A 7 -20.47 -6.10 -1.76
N VAL A 8 -20.21 -4.80 -1.58
CA VAL A 8 -20.68 -3.77 -2.53
C VAL A 8 -19.82 -3.72 -3.80
N LEU A 9 -18.72 -4.46 -3.80
CA LEU A 9 -17.82 -4.67 -4.92
C LEU A 9 -17.84 -6.14 -5.32
N ARG A 10 -17.71 -6.40 -6.62
CA ARG A 10 -17.50 -7.74 -7.18
C ARG A 10 -16.27 -7.73 -8.09
N MET A 11 -15.57 -8.86 -8.15
CA MET A 11 -14.40 -9.02 -9.00
C MET A 11 -14.84 -9.50 -10.38
N GLU A 12 -14.29 -8.91 -11.44
CA GLU A 12 -14.53 -9.29 -12.83
C GLU A 12 -13.23 -9.28 -13.64
N GLU A 13 -13.21 -10.02 -14.75
CA GLU A 13 -12.16 -9.88 -15.77
C GLU A 13 -12.49 -8.66 -16.64
N ILE A 14 -11.62 -7.66 -16.59
CA ILE A 14 -11.73 -6.41 -17.35
C ILE A 14 -10.85 -6.53 -18.60
N ALA A 15 -11.46 -6.33 -19.76
CA ALA A 15 -10.77 -6.42 -21.04
C ALA A 15 -9.51 -5.53 -21.06
N GLY A 16 -8.36 -6.14 -21.35
CA GLY A 16 -7.07 -5.45 -21.41
C GLY A 16 -6.45 -5.08 -20.05
N LYS A 17 -7.14 -5.27 -18.92
CA LYS A 17 -6.64 -4.94 -17.57
C LYS A 17 -6.54 -6.15 -16.63
N GLY A 18 -7.05 -7.31 -17.05
CA GLY A 18 -7.13 -8.49 -16.19
C GLY A 18 -8.19 -8.30 -15.09
N ARG A 19 -7.99 -8.88 -13.92
CA ARG A 19 -8.97 -8.80 -12.83
C ARG A 19 -9.07 -7.40 -12.25
N GLY A 20 -10.29 -6.89 -12.15
CA GLY A 20 -10.62 -5.62 -11.52
C GLY A 20 -11.81 -5.74 -10.57
N LEU A 21 -12.06 -4.68 -9.79
CA LEU A 21 -13.25 -4.56 -8.94
C LEU A 21 -14.27 -3.64 -9.62
N VAL A 22 -15.52 -4.10 -9.72
CA VAL A 22 -16.65 -3.31 -10.22
C VAL A 22 -17.70 -3.13 -9.13
N ALA A 23 -18.50 -2.07 -9.26
CA ALA A 23 -19.63 -1.81 -8.38
C ALA A 23 -20.69 -2.91 -8.52
N ALA A 24 -21.02 -3.60 -7.44
CA ALA A 24 -22.06 -4.64 -7.44
C ALA A 24 -23.49 -4.07 -7.32
N ARG A 25 -23.59 -2.75 -7.07
CA ARG A 25 -24.80 -1.94 -6.95
C ARG A 25 -24.39 -0.46 -7.12
N PRO A 26 -25.32 0.49 -7.30
CA PRO A 26 -24.97 1.91 -7.31
C PRO A 26 -24.23 2.32 -6.03
N LEU A 27 -23.12 3.05 -6.19
CA LEU A 27 -22.29 3.55 -5.10
C LEU A 27 -22.34 5.08 -5.08
N LYS A 28 -22.34 5.65 -3.87
CA LYS A 28 -22.39 7.09 -3.68
C LYS A 28 -21.02 7.67 -3.34
N ALA A 29 -20.75 8.87 -3.83
CA ALA A 29 -19.68 9.73 -3.35
C ALA A 29 -19.65 9.74 -1.80
N GLY A 30 -18.48 9.56 -1.19
CA GLY A 30 -18.32 9.49 0.27
C GLY A 30 -18.57 8.10 0.88
N GLN A 31 -19.21 7.19 0.16
CA GLN A 31 -19.42 5.83 0.64
C GLN A 31 -18.10 5.08 0.80
N THR A 32 -17.91 4.45 1.97
CA THR A 32 -16.82 3.48 2.18
C THR A 32 -17.22 2.15 1.54
N VAL A 33 -16.41 1.69 0.59
CA VAL A 33 -16.71 0.49 -0.23
C VAL A 33 -15.89 -0.73 0.17
N LEU A 34 -14.74 -0.52 0.80
CA LEU A 34 -13.90 -1.57 1.35
C LEU A 34 -13.09 -1.05 2.54
N THR A 35 -13.09 -1.81 3.62
CA THR A 35 -12.09 -1.72 4.70
C THR A 35 -11.46 -3.10 4.85
N GLU A 36 -10.14 -3.17 4.81
CA GLU A 36 -9.42 -4.45 4.81
C GLU A 36 -8.18 -4.41 5.71
N SER A 37 -7.99 -5.47 6.50
CA SER A 37 -6.78 -5.70 7.29
C SER A 37 -5.69 -6.37 6.44
N PRO A 38 -4.40 -6.10 6.71
CA PRO A 38 -3.32 -6.64 5.91
C PRO A 38 -3.18 -8.15 6.09
N LEU A 39 -2.94 -8.87 5.00
CA LEU A 39 -2.58 -10.30 5.05
C LEU A 39 -1.10 -10.50 5.39
N VAL A 40 -0.26 -9.67 4.80
CA VAL A 40 1.19 -9.59 5.09
C VAL A 40 1.49 -8.15 5.43
N LEU A 41 2.25 -7.92 6.50
CA LEU A 41 2.65 -6.59 6.97
C LEU A 41 4.09 -6.66 7.47
N TYR A 42 4.95 -5.78 6.95
CA TYR A 42 6.38 -5.77 7.31
C TYR A 42 7.00 -4.38 7.22
N SER A 43 8.02 -4.14 8.03
CA SER A 43 8.70 -2.85 8.10
C SER A 43 9.46 -2.52 6.81
N ALA A 44 9.33 -1.26 6.37
CA ALA A 44 10.13 -0.70 5.28
C ALA A 44 11.53 -0.27 5.74
N SER A 45 11.80 -0.32 7.05
CA SER A 45 13.12 0.02 7.59
C SER A 45 14.11 -1.13 7.39
N PRO A 46 15.29 -0.86 6.78
CA PRO A 46 16.36 -1.86 6.67
C PRO A 46 16.74 -2.46 8.04
N LEU A 47 17.24 -3.70 8.05
CA LEU A 47 17.54 -4.42 9.30
C LEU A 47 18.59 -3.70 10.16
N PHE A 48 19.53 -3.00 9.52
CA PHE A 48 20.60 -2.27 10.21
C PHE A 48 20.37 -0.76 10.29
N ALA A 49 19.18 -0.29 9.91
CA ALA A 49 18.85 1.12 10.06
C ALA A 49 18.70 1.47 11.55
N SER A 50 19.24 2.63 11.94
CA SER A 50 19.07 3.18 13.28
C SER A 50 18.41 4.57 13.15
N PRO A 51 17.08 4.62 12.92
CA PRO A 51 16.38 5.89 12.85
C PRO A 51 16.38 6.56 14.23
N ALA A 52 16.53 7.89 14.25
CA ALA A 52 16.49 8.66 15.50
C ALA A 52 15.16 8.47 16.26
N ILE A 53 14.06 8.26 15.53
CA ILE A 53 12.75 7.93 16.08
C ILE A 53 12.16 6.79 15.24
N ALA A 54 12.08 5.61 15.82
CA ALA A 54 11.44 4.45 15.20
C ALA A 54 9.92 4.45 15.49
N PRO A 55 9.06 4.13 14.51
CA PRO A 55 7.63 3.93 14.79
C PRO A 55 7.40 2.64 15.58
N CYS A 56 6.16 2.41 16.00
CA CYS A 56 5.74 1.14 16.59
C CYS A 56 5.94 -0.02 15.59
N ASP A 57 6.55 -1.13 16.01
CA ASP A 57 6.79 -2.30 15.15
C ASP A 57 5.52 -3.16 14.89
N CYS A 58 4.38 -2.78 15.46
CA CYS A 58 3.09 -3.41 15.18
C CYS A 58 2.24 -2.55 14.24
N CYS A 59 1.88 -1.34 14.68
CA CYS A 59 0.94 -0.48 13.98
C CYS A 59 1.61 0.56 13.09
N PHE A 60 2.94 0.71 13.16
CA PHE A 60 3.73 1.72 12.46
C PHE A 60 3.34 3.17 12.75
N GLY A 61 2.47 3.40 13.75
CA GLY A 61 2.17 4.71 14.29
C GLY A 61 3.37 5.33 14.99
N SER A 62 3.36 6.66 15.07
CA SER A 62 4.34 7.41 15.85
C SER A 62 4.25 7.00 17.32
N VAL A 63 5.40 6.87 17.97
CA VAL A 63 5.50 6.50 19.40
C VAL A 63 5.90 7.71 20.23
N SER A 64 5.41 7.76 21.47
CA SER A 64 5.91 8.68 22.49
C SER A 64 7.20 8.12 23.14
N SER A 65 7.72 8.79 24.18
CA SER A 65 8.88 8.32 24.93
C SER A 65 8.67 6.97 25.63
N ASP A 66 7.42 6.65 25.97
CA ASP A 66 7.08 5.43 26.71
C ASP A 66 6.75 4.31 25.74
N VAL A 67 7.73 3.43 25.51
CA VAL A 67 7.61 2.28 24.62
C VAL A 67 7.67 0.97 25.40
N VAL A 68 6.92 -0.02 24.94
CA VAL A 68 6.96 -1.39 25.45
C VAL A 68 7.97 -2.19 24.62
N PRO A 69 9.12 -2.62 25.16
CA PRO A 69 10.08 -3.42 24.41
C PRO A 69 9.59 -4.86 24.24
N CYS A 70 10.04 -5.52 23.17
CA CYS A 70 9.93 -6.97 23.06
C CYS A 70 10.72 -7.65 24.20
N PRO A 71 10.17 -8.67 24.89
CA PRO A 71 10.91 -9.38 25.93
C PRO A 71 12.01 -10.30 25.40
N SER A 72 11.98 -10.63 24.10
CA SER A 72 12.85 -11.64 23.48
C SER A 72 13.94 -11.07 22.57
N CYS A 73 13.86 -9.79 22.20
CA CYS A 73 14.87 -9.14 21.36
C CYS A 73 15.08 -7.68 21.80
N SER A 74 16.24 -7.11 21.46
CA SER A 74 16.61 -5.74 21.80
C SER A 74 16.16 -4.70 20.76
N THR A 75 15.58 -5.15 19.64
CA THR A 75 15.33 -4.33 18.45
C THR A 75 13.92 -3.76 18.39
N HIS A 76 12.90 -4.58 18.64
CA HIS A 76 11.51 -4.20 18.39
C HIS A 76 10.85 -3.53 19.61
N ARG A 77 10.04 -2.51 19.34
CA ARG A 77 9.37 -1.65 20.32
C ARG A 77 7.92 -1.37 19.91
N PHE A 78 7.04 -1.26 20.89
CA PHE A 78 5.61 -1.10 20.68
C PHE A 78 5.05 0.10 21.44
N CYS A 79 4.03 0.76 20.89
CA CYS A 79 3.37 1.89 21.55
C CYS A 79 2.51 1.49 22.75
N SER A 80 2.11 0.21 22.85
CA SER A 80 1.25 -0.28 23.93
C SER A 80 1.37 -1.80 24.11
N ARG A 81 0.83 -2.33 25.22
CA ARG A 81 0.79 -3.78 25.48
C ARG A 81 -0.12 -4.52 24.51
N GLU A 82 -1.14 -3.85 24.01
CA GLU A 82 -2.03 -4.36 22.96
C GLU A 82 -1.26 -4.55 21.66
N CYS A 83 -0.48 -3.54 21.23
CA CYS A 83 0.39 -3.67 20.05
C CYS A 83 1.45 -4.77 20.21
N LEU A 84 2.07 -4.90 21.39
CA LEU A 84 2.98 -6.02 21.66
C LEU A 84 2.26 -7.37 21.49
N SER A 85 1.07 -7.51 22.09
CA SER A 85 0.30 -8.76 22.05
C SER A 85 -0.15 -9.12 20.63
N LEU A 86 -0.62 -8.12 19.86
CA LEU A 86 -1.00 -8.29 18.46
C LEU A 86 0.19 -8.69 17.59
N ALA A 87 1.35 -8.03 17.77
CA ALA A 87 2.55 -8.34 17.00
C ALA A 87 3.06 -9.75 17.30
N LEU A 88 3.10 -10.16 18.58
CA LEU A 88 3.50 -11.52 18.97
C LEU A 88 2.58 -12.62 18.40
N ALA A 89 1.32 -12.29 18.13
CA ALA A 89 0.36 -13.19 17.49
C ALA A 89 0.42 -13.15 15.95
N SER A 90 1.16 -12.22 15.34
CA SER A 90 1.16 -12.00 13.89
C SER A 90 2.56 -11.64 13.36
N SER A 91 2.83 -10.37 13.04
CA SER A 91 4.01 -9.88 12.32
C SER A 91 5.34 -10.08 13.05
N HIS A 92 5.31 -10.30 14.36
CA HIS A 92 6.47 -10.51 15.22
C HIS A 92 6.29 -11.76 16.10
N SER A 93 5.82 -12.86 15.49
CA SER A 93 5.76 -14.17 16.15
C SER A 93 7.09 -14.56 16.81
N ALA A 94 7.07 -15.46 17.79
CA ALA A 94 8.30 -15.95 18.43
C ALA A 94 9.31 -16.53 17.42
N TRP A 95 8.82 -17.10 16.33
CA TRP A 95 9.64 -17.56 15.21
C TRP A 95 10.24 -16.37 14.44
N ALA A 96 9.41 -15.43 14.00
CA ALA A 96 9.87 -14.27 13.22
C ALA A 96 10.87 -13.40 14.02
N CYS A 97 10.60 -13.17 15.31
CA CYS A 97 11.48 -12.47 16.25
C CYS A 97 12.89 -13.09 16.27
N ARG A 98 12.96 -14.42 16.44
CA ARG A 98 14.22 -15.16 16.50
C ARG A 98 14.98 -15.07 15.17
N VAL A 99 14.30 -15.30 14.05
CA VAL A 99 14.94 -15.27 12.73
C VAL A 99 15.50 -13.90 12.39
N LEU A 100 14.71 -12.83 12.63
CA LEU A 100 15.18 -11.45 12.39
C LEU A 100 16.37 -11.10 13.28
N SER A 101 16.37 -11.51 14.55
CA SER A 101 17.50 -11.30 15.46
C SER A 101 18.75 -12.05 14.96
N SER A 102 18.61 -13.34 14.62
CA SER A 102 19.69 -14.16 14.07
C SER A 102 20.29 -13.58 12.78
N LEU A 103 19.49 -13.00 11.89
CA LEU A 103 20.00 -12.34 10.68
C LEU A 103 20.94 -11.17 10.99
N THR A 104 20.67 -10.45 12.08
CA THR A 104 21.49 -9.30 12.49
C THR A 104 22.70 -9.68 13.34
N GLU A 105 22.59 -10.74 14.14
CA GLU A 105 23.58 -11.18 15.12
C GLU A 105 24.57 -12.21 14.54
N HIS A 106 24.14 -13.06 13.60
CA HIS A 106 25.02 -14.06 12.98
C HIS A 106 26.06 -13.37 12.08
N PRO A 107 27.38 -13.48 12.36
CA PRO A 107 28.41 -12.66 11.72
C PRO A 107 28.41 -12.74 10.19
N HIS A 108 28.26 -13.96 9.65
CA HIS A 108 28.23 -14.16 8.20
C HIS A 108 26.97 -13.56 7.57
N CYS A 109 25.80 -13.71 8.20
CA CYS A 109 24.56 -13.18 7.66
C CYS A 109 24.56 -11.64 7.69
N SER A 110 25.04 -11.09 8.79
CA SER A 110 25.17 -9.64 9.00
C SER A 110 26.12 -9.02 7.98
N SER A 111 27.27 -9.64 7.73
CA SER A 111 28.23 -9.18 6.70
C SER A 111 27.60 -9.18 5.31
N MET A 112 27.04 -10.32 4.90
CA MET A 112 26.44 -10.48 3.56
C MET A 112 25.30 -9.48 3.32
N LEU A 113 24.40 -9.27 4.30
CA LEU A 113 23.30 -8.32 4.16
C LEU A 113 23.75 -6.85 4.10
N ARG A 114 24.88 -6.50 4.75
CA ARG A 114 25.44 -5.14 4.72
C ARG A 114 26.12 -4.81 3.39
N GLU A 115 26.62 -5.82 2.68
CA GLU A 115 27.19 -5.68 1.34
C GLU A 115 26.12 -5.52 0.26
N HIS A 116 24.87 -5.87 0.55
CA HIS A 116 23.73 -5.70 -0.35
C HIS A 116 22.97 -4.38 -0.12
N PRO A 117 22.25 -3.87 -1.15
CA PRO A 117 21.42 -2.68 -1.03
C PRO A 117 20.37 -2.80 0.10
N PRO A 118 19.96 -1.68 0.73
CA PRO A 118 18.96 -1.66 1.80
C PRO A 118 17.65 -2.37 1.45
N GLU A 119 17.24 -2.32 0.19
CA GLU A 119 16.05 -2.99 -0.34
C GLU A 119 16.12 -4.50 -0.13
N ARG A 120 17.32 -5.11 -0.21
CA ARG A 120 17.50 -6.55 0.05
C ARG A 120 17.21 -6.92 1.50
N GLN A 121 17.53 -6.02 2.44
CA GLN A 121 17.23 -6.23 3.85
C GLN A 121 15.72 -6.13 4.11
N VAL A 122 15.03 -5.24 3.41
CA VAL A 122 13.56 -5.14 3.44
C VAL A 122 12.92 -6.39 2.82
N GLN A 123 13.44 -6.89 1.70
CA GLN A 123 13.00 -8.15 1.11
C GLN A 123 13.22 -9.34 2.07
N ALA A 124 14.30 -9.36 2.86
CA ALA A 124 14.48 -10.38 3.90
C ALA A 124 13.35 -10.33 4.95
N ARG A 125 12.93 -9.12 5.37
CA ARG A 125 11.77 -8.95 6.27
C ARG A 125 10.49 -9.48 5.65
N PHE A 126 10.25 -9.20 4.37
CA PHE A 126 9.10 -9.74 3.63
C PHE A 126 9.09 -11.27 3.62
N VAL A 127 10.21 -11.92 3.26
CA VAL A 127 10.29 -13.39 3.22
C VAL A 127 10.04 -14.00 4.60
N VAL A 128 10.58 -13.39 5.67
CA VAL A 128 10.30 -13.82 7.04
C VAL A 128 8.81 -13.65 7.37
N ALA A 129 8.19 -12.52 7.01
CA ALA A 129 6.78 -12.28 7.26
C ALA A 129 5.89 -13.33 6.54
N VAL A 130 6.19 -13.66 5.28
CA VAL A 130 5.44 -14.68 4.53
C VAL A 130 5.70 -16.08 5.07
N GLN A 131 6.93 -16.43 5.41
CA GLN A 131 7.22 -17.74 6.03
C GLN A 131 6.47 -17.88 7.37
N SER A 132 6.42 -16.83 8.19
CA SER A 132 5.64 -16.83 9.44
C SER A 132 4.14 -17.00 9.17
N LEU A 133 3.61 -16.37 8.12
CA LEU A 133 2.22 -16.55 7.68
C LEU A 133 1.95 -18.01 7.28
N VAL A 134 2.82 -18.61 6.47
CA VAL A 134 2.67 -20.00 6.01
C VAL A 134 2.72 -20.99 7.18
N LEU A 135 3.59 -20.75 8.17
CA LEU A 135 3.64 -21.58 9.38
C LEU A 135 2.35 -21.54 10.19
N GLY A 136 1.67 -20.39 10.23
CA GLY A 136 0.41 -20.21 10.98
C GLY A 136 -0.85 -20.56 10.17
N SER A 137 -0.84 -20.37 8.86
CA SER A 137 -2.01 -20.50 7.98
C SER A 137 -1.59 -20.80 6.53
N PRO A 138 -1.22 -22.07 6.22
CA PRO A 138 -0.73 -22.46 4.89
C PRO A 138 -1.67 -22.13 3.73
N SER A 139 -2.99 -22.13 3.97
CA SER A 139 -4.01 -21.84 2.95
C SER A 139 -3.92 -20.41 2.41
N GLN A 140 -3.38 -19.47 3.17
CA GLN A 140 -3.23 -18.08 2.76
C GLN A 140 -2.12 -17.88 1.71
N LEU A 141 -1.22 -18.86 1.56
CA LEU A 141 -0.21 -18.85 0.50
C LEU A 141 -0.85 -18.82 -0.90
N HIS A 142 -1.94 -19.55 -1.09
CA HIS A 142 -2.66 -19.56 -2.37
C HIS A 142 -3.20 -18.18 -2.75
N THR A 143 -3.64 -17.40 -1.76
CA THR A 143 -4.08 -16.02 -1.98
C THR A 143 -2.94 -15.18 -2.55
N LEU A 144 -1.76 -15.20 -1.91
CA LEU A 144 -0.58 -14.48 -2.41
C LEU A 144 -0.12 -14.97 -3.77
N LEU A 145 -0.13 -16.29 -4.00
CA LEU A 145 0.29 -16.87 -5.27
C LEU A 145 -0.65 -16.54 -6.42
N SER A 146 -1.92 -16.28 -6.13
CA SER A 146 -2.91 -15.87 -7.12
C SER A 146 -2.71 -14.44 -7.62
N LEU A 147 -1.91 -13.61 -6.95
CA LEU A 147 -1.70 -12.22 -7.33
C LEU A 147 -0.83 -12.08 -8.60
N HIS A 148 -1.00 -10.97 -9.31
CA HIS A 148 -0.23 -10.68 -10.52
C HIS A 148 1.25 -10.41 -10.20
N GLY A 149 2.16 -10.85 -11.05
CA GLY A 149 3.60 -10.64 -10.90
C GLY A 149 4.40 -11.88 -11.23
N THR A 150 5.29 -11.75 -12.21
CA THR A 150 6.21 -12.80 -12.65
C THR A 150 7.65 -12.39 -12.33
N PRO A 151 8.47 -13.28 -11.77
CA PRO A 151 9.84 -12.95 -11.42
C PRO A 151 10.68 -12.72 -12.68
N ASP A 152 11.39 -11.58 -12.72
CA ASP A 152 12.48 -11.33 -13.65
C ASP A 152 13.81 -11.89 -13.11
N ASP A 153 14.87 -11.83 -13.92
CA ASP A 153 16.20 -12.34 -13.53
C ASP A 153 16.75 -11.69 -12.26
N SER A 154 16.42 -10.42 -12.01
CA SER A 154 16.86 -9.70 -10.81
C SER A 154 16.16 -10.22 -9.56
N VAL A 155 14.86 -10.52 -9.67
CA VAL A 155 14.05 -11.10 -8.60
C VAL A 155 14.50 -12.53 -8.29
N VAL A 156 14.78 -13.34 -9.33
CA VAL A 156 15.31 -14.70 -9.14
C VAL A 156 16.66 -14.69 -8.41
N GLN A 157 17.56 -13.77 -8.77
CA GLN A 157 18.84 -13.61 -8.08
C GLN A 157 18.66 -13.18 -6.62
N ALA A 158 17.77 -12.23 -6.35
CA ALA A 158 17.44 -11.81 -4.99
C ALA A 158 16.89 -12.98 -4.17
N ALA A 159 15.99 -13.79 -4.75
CA ALA A 159 15.41 -14.96 -4.09
C ALA A 159 16.46 -16.02 -3.75
N ARG A 160 17.37 -16.34 -4.66
CA ARG A 160 18.49 -17.28 -4.40
C ARG A 160 19.35 -16.82 -3.25
N PHE A 161 19.73 -15.54 -3.25
CA PHE A 161 20.50 -14.94 -2.16
C PHE A 161 19.77 -15.04 -0.82
N LEU A 162 18.51 -14.58 -0.77
CA LEU A 162 17.72 -14.55 0.46
C LEU A 162 17.45 -15.96 1.01
N HIS A 163 17.14 -16.92 0.13
CA HIS A 163 16.95 -18.30 0.53
C HIS A 163 18.24 -18.89 1.10
N SER A 164 19.38 -18.72 0.42
CA SER A 164 20.68 -19.21 0.92
C SER A 164 21.02 -18.63 2.29
N LEU A 165 20.73 -17.34 2.50
CA LEU A 165 20.97 -16.64 3.76
C LEU A 165 20.05 -17.13 4.88
N LEU A 166 18.73 -17.22 4.61
CA LEU A 166 17.73 -17.63 5.60
C LEU A 166 17.89 -19.08 6.03
N SER A 167 18.32 -19.97 5.12
CA SER A 167 18.61 -21.37 5.44
C SER A 167 19.75 -21.54 6.47
N LEU A 168 20.58 -20.52 6.71
CA LEU A 168 21.61 -20.56 7.75
C LEU A 168 21.05 -20.35 9.16
N VAL A 169 19.87 -19.72 9.27
CA VAL A 169 19.30 -19.29 10.56
C VAL A 169 17.94 -19.90 10.87
N CYS A 170 17.31 -20.56 9.89
CA CYS A 170 16.02 -21.21 10.06
C CYS A 170 15.76 -22.31 9.02
N GLU A 171 14.84 -23.23 9.33
CA GLU A 171 14.28 -24.16 8.36
C GLU A 171 13.20 -23.45 7.53
N LEU A 172 13.50 -23.17 6.27
CA LEU A 172 12.61 -22.47 5.35
C LEU A 172 11.71 -23.49 4.63
N GLN A 173 10.37 -23.31 4.69
CA GLN A 173 9.43 -24.13 3.91
C GLN A 173 9.28 -23.62 2.47
N LEU A 174 9.59 -22.35 2.23
CA LEU A 174 9.56 -21.76 0.90
C LEU A 174 10.77 -22.23 0.09
N SER A 175 10.54 -22.78 -1.11
CA SER A 175 11.61 -23.03 -2.07
C SER A 175 12.15 -21.72 -2.66
N VAL A 176 13.30 -21.78 -3.35
CA VAL A 176 13.86 -20.64 -4.10
C VAL A 176 12.85 -20.12 -5.11
N ASP A 177 12.21 -21.00 -5.89
CA ASP A 177 11.24 -20.62 -6.90
C ASP A 177 10.01 -19.98 -6.28
N LEU A 178 9.52 -20.53 -5.17
CA LEU A 178 8.39 -19.97 -4.44
C LEU A 178 8.73 -18.59 -3.86
N THR A 179 9.95 -18.41 -3.36
CA THR A 179 10.45 -17.12 -2.86
C THR A 179 10.52 -16.09 -3.99
N ALA A 180 11.03 -16.47 -5.16
CA ALA A 180 11.11 -15.59 -6.34
C ALA A 180 9.71 -15.18 -6.80
N GLN A 181 8.78 -16.13 -6.85
CA GLN A 181 7.38 -15.84 -7.12
C GLN A 181 6.90 -14.80 -6.11
N LEU A 182 6.89 -15.09 -4.81
CA LEU A 182 6.37 -14.18 -3.78
C LEU A 182 6.95 -12.75 -3.83
N LEU A 183 8.25 -12.61 -4.07
CA LEU A 183 8.90 -11.29 -4.24
C LEU A 183 8.37 -10.51 -5.44
N ALA A 184 8.09 -11.18 -6.56
CA ALA A 184 7.48 -10.54 -7.72
C ALA A 184 6.05 -10.04 -7.43
N LYS A 185 5.31 -10.75 -6.58
CA LYS A 185 3.93 -10.37 -6.22
C LYS A 185 3.98 -9.21 -5.23
N ASP A 186 4.88 -9.23 -4.27
CA ASP A 186 5.08 -8.11 -3.36
C ASP A 186 5.41 -6.80 -4.09
N ARG A 187 6.29 -6.86 -5.11
CA ARG A 187 6.67 -5.70 -5.93
C ARG A 187 5.47 -4.98 -6.57
N LEU A 188 4.47 -5.72 -7.06
CA LEU A 188 3.34 -5.15 -7.80
C LEU A 188 2.09 -4.89 -6.96
N ASN A 189 1.97 -5.55 -5.81
CA ASN A 189 0.70 -5.60 -5.07
C ASN A 189 0.79 -5.03 -3.65
N SER A 190 2.00 -4.66 -3.18
CA SER A 190 2.16 -4.07 -1.85
C SER A 190 1.70 -2.61 -1.82
N PHE A 191 1.00 -2.26 -0.74
CA PHE A 191 0.61 -0.91 -0.39
C PHE A 191 1.60 -0.36 0.65
N CYS A 192 1.92 0.92 0.53
CA CYS A 192 2.79 1.62 1.47
C CYS A 192 1.98 2.22 2.62
N LEU A 193 2.37 1.91 3.86
CA LEU A 193 1.95 2.65 5.05
C LEU A 193 2.94 3.78 5.28
N MET A 194 2.45 5.01 5.36
CA MET A 194 3.27 6.20 5.22
C MET A 194 3.45 6.92 6.56
N ALA A 195 4.60 7.58 6.75
CA ALA A 195 4.83 8.49 7.87
C ALA A 195 3.84 9.68 7.86
N PRO A 196 3.64 10.44 8.95
CA PRO A 196 2.81 11.63 8.95
C PRO A 196 3.25 12.65 7.89
N TYR A 197 2.29 13.40 7.36
CA TYR A 197 2.56 14.54 6.50
C TYR A 197 3.25 15.68 7.27
N SER A 198 4.18 16.36 6.61
CA SER A 198 4.81 17.59 7.12
C SER A 198 4.84 18.68 6.03
N PRO A 199 4.28 19.88 6.29
CA PRO A 199 4.23 20.96 5.29
C PRO A 199 5.61 21.49 4.91
N ASP A 200 6.56 21.44 5.85
CA ASP A 200 7.92 21.96 5.73
C ASP A 200 8.98 20.86 5.84
N GLY A 201 8.54 19.60 5.93
CA GLY A 201 9.42 18.45 6.01
C GLY A 201 9.78 17.86 4.65
N PRO A 202 10.64 16.83 4.64
CA PRO A 202 10.93 16.08 3.42
C PRO A 202 9.66 15.39 2.89
N GLN A 203 9.77 14.84 1.68
CA GLN A 203 8.77 13.91 1.15
C GLN A 203 8.46 12.83 2.20
N ARG A 204 7.16 12.51 2.42
CA ARG A 204 6.75 11.44 3.33
C ARG A 204 7.50 10.15 3.02
N SER A 205 8.11 9.56 4.04
CA SER A 205 8.75 8.26 3.97
C SER A 205 7.75 7.13 4.17
N ILE A 206 8.10 5.96 3.62
CA ILE A 206 7.36 4.71 3.83
C ILE A 206 7.81 4.13 5.17
N ARG A 207 6.85 3.73 6.02
CA ARG A 207 7.12 3.05 7.30
C ARG A 207 6.98 1.54 7.19
N ALA A 208 6.02 1.08 6.41
CA ALA A 208 5.77 -0.34 6.19
C ALA A 208 5.18 -0.61 4.82
N TYR A 209 5.23 -1.86 4.43
CA TYR A 209 4.53 -2.40 3.28
C TYR A 209 3.51 -3.42 3.75
N ALA A 210 2.40 -3.50 3.03
CA ALA A 210 1.34 -4.44 3.32
C ALA A 210 0.66 -4.97 2.07
N ILE A 211 0.30 -6.25 2.07
CA ILE A 211 -0.52 -6.85 1.01
C ILE A 211 -1.94 -7.04 1.53
N TYR A 212 -2.89 -6.46 0.82
CA TYR A 212 -4.32 -6.51 1.13
C TYR A 212 -5.03 -7.31 0.02
N PRO A 213 -5.51 -8.54 0.31
CA PRO A 213 -5.93 -9.49 -0.71
C PRO A 213 -7.00 -8.99 -1.68
N LYS A 214 -8.02 -8.28 -1.19
CA LYS A 214 -9.08 -7.73 -2.05
C LYS A 214 -8.66 -6.41 -2.66
N SER A 215 -8.00 -5.56 -1.89
CA SER A 215 -7.60 -4.21 -2.30
C SER A 215 -6.60 -4.20 -3.46
N THR A 216 -5.79 -5.26 -3.58
CA THR A 216 -4.86 -5.46 -4.69
C THR A 216 -5.54 -5.47 -6.06
N PHE A 217 -6.85 -5.76 -6.12
CA PHE A 217 -7.61 -5.82 -7.37
C PHE A 217 -8.21 -4.49 -7.82
N PHE A 218 -7.95 -3.39 -7.10
CA PHE A 218 -8.26 -2.06 -7.65
C PHE A 218 -7.29 -1.73 -8.78
N ASN A 219 -7.83 -1.61 -9.99
CA ASN A 219 -7.08 -1.14 -11.14
C ASN A 219 -6.81 0.37 -11.07
N HIS A 220 -5.86 0.81 -11.89
CA HIS A 220 -5.45 2.20 -11.98
C HIS A 220 -6.36 3.05 -12.88
N SER A 221 -6.63 4.29 -12.44
CA SER A 221 -7.01 5.40 -13.31
C SER A 221 -6.28 6.69 -12.91
N CYS A 222 -5.90 7.51 -13.89
CA CYS A 222 -5.37 8.86 -13.64
C CYS A 222 -6.48 9.87 -13.27
N ILE A 223 -7.74 9.47 -13.38
CA ILE A 223 -8.96 10.14 -12.90
C ILE A 223 -9.79 9.10 -12.12
N PRO A 224 -9.36 8.72 -10.91
CA PRO A 224 -9.99 7.63 -10.18
C PRO A 224 -11.38 8.00 -9.66
N ASN A 225 -12.25 7.01 -9.47
CA ASN A 225 -13.55 7.18 -8.81
C ASN A 225 -13.51 6.73 -7.34
N ALA A 226 -12.43 6.10 -6.87
CA ALA A 226 -12.20 5.78 -5.46
C ALA A 226 -10.83 6.27 -4.96
N CYS A 227 -10.78 6.57 -3.67
CA CYS A 227 -9.59 7.04 -2.97
C CYS A 227 -9.23 6.09 -1.83
N ARG A 228 -7.95 5.72 -1.74
CA ARG A 228 -7.40 4.95 -0.62
C ARG A 228 -7.07 5.86 0.56
N PHE A 229 -7.33 5.42 1.78
CA PHE A 229 -6.99 6.05 3.04
C PHE A 229 -6.29 5.05 3.95
N ASP A 230 -5.29 5.52 4.70
CA ASP A 230 -4.62 4.80 5.78
C ASP A 230 -4.60 5.70 7.03
N TYR A 231 -4.73 5.10 8.21
CA TYR A 231 -4.81 5.81 9.50
C TYR A 231 -3.75 5.32 10.49
N VAL A 232 -2.52 5.19 10.00
CA VAL A 232 -1.37 4.60 10.72
C VAL A 232 -1.14 5.24 12.09
N ASP A 233 -1.18 6.58 12.19
CA ASP A 233 -0.98 7.30 13.45
C ASP A 233 -2.23 7.31 14.37
N LYS A 234 -3.34 6.68 13.94
CA LYS A 234 -4.44 6.27 14.83
C LYS A 234 -4.30 4.82 15.29
N HIS A 235 -3.11 4.25 15.12
CA HIS A 235 -2.77 2.86 15.43
C HIS A 235 -3.61 1.83 14.64
N ASP A 236 -4.01 2.20 13.41
CA ASP A 236 -4.79 1.33 12.52
C ASP A 236 -4.01 1.06 11.22
N THR A 237 -3.77 -0.23 10.94
CA THR A 237 -3.11 -0.71 9.72
C THR A 237 -4.10 -1.16 8.67
N ASN A 238 -5.40 -1.00 8.89
CA ASN A 238 -6.41 -1.24 7.86
C ASN A 238 -6.27 -0.20 6.74
N ILE A 239 -6.53 -0.65 5.52
CA ILE A 239 -6.72 0.22 4.37
C ILE A 239 -8.22 0.45 4.17
N VAL A 240 -8.59 1.68 3.81
CA VAL A 240 -9.98 2.09 3.61
C VAL A 240 -10.13 2.70 2.22
N PHE A 241 -11.15 2.28 1.48
CA PHE A 241 -11.47 2.81 0.16
C PHE A 241 -12.81 3.52 0.18
N ARG A 242 -12.80 4.77 -0.27
CA ARG A 242 -13.98 5.63 -0.29
C ARG A 242 -14.21 6.18 -1.69
N MET A 243 -15.47 6.22 -2.13
CA MET A 243 -15.81 6.80 -3.43
C MET A 243 -15.57 8.31 -3.44
N ILE A 244 -14.97 8.79 -4.53
CA ILE A 244 -14.76 10.22 -4.82
C ILE A 244 -16.00 10.79 -5.52
N VAL A 245 -16.57 10.01 -6.42
CA VAL A 245 -17.78 10.31 -7.21
C VAL A 245 -18.72 9.11 -7.17
N ASP A 246 -20.00 9.33 -7.48
CA ASP A 246 -20.95 8.24 -7.68
C ASP A 246 -20.46 7.26 -8.75
N ALA A 247 -20.83 5.98 -8.63
CA ALA A 247 -20.59 4.96 -9.63
C ALA A 247 -21.86 4.13 -9.85
N ALA A 248 -22.22 3.88 -11.11
CA ALA A 248 -23.33 2.99 -11.43
C ALA A 248 -22.96 1.52 -11.20
N GLU A 249 -23.97 0.65 -11.09
CA GLU A 249 -23.72 -0.79 -11.04
C GLU A 249 -23.00 -1.27 -12.30
N GLY A 250 -21.97 -2.11 -12.13
CA GLY A 250 -21.13 -2.62 -13.20
C GLY A 250 -19.98 -1.69 -13.62
N GLU A 251 -19.94 -0.46 -13.13
CA GLU A 251 -18.78 0.42 -13.37
C GLU A 251 -17.55 -0.06 -12.60
N GLU A 252 -16.39 -0.02 -13.26
CA GLU A 252 -15.10 -0.35 -12.65
C GLU A 252 -14.74 0.69 -11.59
N VAL A 253 -14.40 0.21 -10.39
CA VAL A 253 -13.90 1.06 -9.31
C VAL A 253 -12.38 1.08 -9.40
N CYS A 254 -11.84 2.25 -9.73
CA CYS A 254 -10.42 2.47 -9.94
C CYS A 254 -9.85 3.42 -8.89
N ILE A 255 -8.61 3.16 -8.49
CA ILE A 255 -7.82 4.05 -7.63
C ILE A 255 -6.68 4.66 -8.44
N SER A 256 -5.99 5.65 -7.89
CA SER A 256 -4.70 6.07 -8.44
C SER A 256 -3.56 5.43 -7.66
N TYR A 257 -2.54 4.95 -8.39
CA TYR A 257 -1.37 4.32 -7.80
C TYR A 257 -0.37 5.35 -7.27
N PHE A 258 -0.42 6.56 -7.82
CA PHE A 258 0.39 7.71 -7.43
C PHE A 258 -0.49 8.94 -7.18
N ARG A 259 0.12 10.07 -6.82
CA ARG A 259 -0.58 11.36 -6.70
C ARG A 259 -1.14 11.80 -8.05
N ILE A 260 -2.44 12.11 -8.09
CA ILE A 260 -3.16 12.41 -9.34
C ILE A 260 -2.70 13.70 -10.03
N ASN A 261 -1.95 14.59 -9.38
CA ASN A 261 -1.51 15.86 -9.96
C ASN A 261 -0.26 15.77 -10.87
N ARG A 262 0.28 14.57 -11.12
CA ARG A 262 1.46 14.37 -11.98
C ARG A 262 1.14 14.64 -13.47
N ASP A 263 2.15 15.10 -14.21
CA ASP A 263 2.08 15.35 -15.66
C ASP A 263 2.03 14.04 -16.48
N TYR A 264 1.61 14.14 -17.75
CA TYR A 264 1.37 12.99 -18.63
C TYR A 264 2.60 12.07 -18.75
N CYS A 265 3.76 12.65 -19.04
CA CYS A 265 5.01 11.91 -19.26
C CYS A 265 5.40 11.15 -17.99
N THR A 266 5.42 11.82 -16.84
CA THR A 266 5.76 11.19 -15.56
C THR A 266 4.81 10.04 -15.23
N ARG A 267 3.49 10.20 -15.46
CA ARG A 267 2.52 9.11 -15.22
C ARG A 267 2.79 7.91 -16.11
N LYS A 268 3.02 8.12 -17.42
CA LYS A 268 3.31 7.04 -18.38
C LYS A 268 4.58 6.29 -18.01
N THR A 269 5.64 7.01 -17.62
CA THR A 269 6.91 6.41 -17.19
C THR A 269 6.70 5.53 -15.96
N ILE A 270 6.07 6.05 -14.90
CA ILE A 270 5.80 5.28 -13.67
C ILE A 270 5.00 4.01 -13.97
N LEU A 271 3.93 4.11 -14.76
CA LEU A 271 3.08 2.96 -15.07
C LEU A 271 3.80 1.88 -15.89
N MET A 272 4.68 2.29 -16.80
CA MET A 272 5.45 1.34 -17.61
C MET A 272 6.59 0.70 -16.80
N GLU A 273 7.35 1.50 -16.05
CA GLU A 273 8.54 1.03 -15.31
C GLU A 273 8.17 0.23 -14.06
N ASP A 274 7.18 0.68 -13.29
CA ASP A 274 6.82 0.05 -12.01
C ASP A 274 5.74 -1.03 -12.18
N TYR A 275 4.84 -0.89 -13.15
CA TYR A 275 3.67 -1.74 -13.31
C TYR A 275 3.56 -2.45 -14.67
N GLY A 276 4.38 -2.10 -15.67
CA GLY A 276 4.43 -2.78 -16.96
C GLY A 276 3.22 -2.55 -17.88
N PHE A 277 2.46 -1.46 -17.73
CA PHE A 277 1.32 -1.18 -18.62
C PHE A 277 1.19 0.29 -19.03
N ALA A 278 0.48 0.53 -20.14
CA ALA A 278 0.08 1.87 -20.58
C ALA A 278 -1.36 2.16 -20.15
N CYS A 279 -1.61 3.29 -19.48
CA CYS A 279 -2.97 3.67 -19.07
C CYS A 279 -3.72 4.37 -20.20
N GLU A 280 -4.90 3.84 -20.52
CA GLU A 280 -5.81 4.32 -21.57
C GLU A 280 -7.06 5.00 -20.99
N CYS A 281 -6.98 5.56 -19.78
CA CYS A 281 -8.11 6.30 -19.20
C CYS A 281 -8.38 7.61 -19.96
N ASP A 282 -9.58 8.18 -19.79
CA ASP A 282 -10.03 9.40 -20.48
C ASP A 282 -9.01 10.55 -20.39
N ARG A 283 -8.38 10.72 -19.22
CA ARG A 283 -7.34 11.73 -19.04
C ARG A 283 -6.11 11.46 -19.90
N CYS A 284 -5.61 10.22 -19.93
CA CYS A 284 -4.44 9.87 -20.74
C CYS A 284 -4.75 9.98 -22.23
N ASN A 285 -5.94 9.58 -22.67
CA ASN A 285 -6.35 9.69 -24.08
C ASN A 285 -6.51 11.16 -24.51
N ALA A 286 -7.05 12.01 -23.63
CA ALA A 286 -7.14 13.44 -23.89
C ALA A 286 -5.75 14.10 -23.97
N GLU A 287 -4.88 13.85 -22.98
CA GLU A 287 -3.55 14.47 -22.89
C GLU A 287 -2.58 13.95 -23.97
N ALA A 288 -2.72 12.71 -24.45
CA ALA A 288 -1.88 12.15 -25.52
C ALA A 288 -1.97 12.97 -26.83
N ASN A 289 -3.12 13.58 -27.10
CA ASN A 289 -3.36 14.37 -28.30
C ASN A 289 -2.86 15.82 -28.18
N TRP A 290 -2.34 16.23 -27.02
CA TRP A 290 -1.88 17.61 -26.79
C TRP A 290 -0.48 17.89 -27.35
N GLU A 291 0.34 16.86 -27.60
CA GLU A 291 1.69 17.02 -28.18
C GLU A 291 1.66 17.31 -29.69
N GLY A 292 0.49 17.25 -30.35
CA GLY A 292 0.30 17.48 -31.79
C GLY A 292 -0.09 18.89 -32.22
N GLY A 293 -0.02 19.92 -31.35
CA GLY A 293 -0.16 21.32 -31.75
C GLY A 293 -1.55 21.79 -32.22
N GLY A 294 -2.63 21.04 -31.93
CA GLY A 294 -4.00 21.41 -32.34
C GLY A 294 -5.12 21.06 -31.35
N GLY A 295 -4.79 20.51 -30.18
CA GLY A 295 -5.77 20.23 -29.12
C GLY A 295 -6.04 21.49 -28.30
N ASP A 296 -7.31 21.83 -28.12
CA ASP A 296 -7.75 22.89 -27.22
C ASP A 296 -7.18 22.61 -25.82
N ARG A 297 -6.18 23.38 -25.42
CA ARG A 297 -5.66 23.42 -24.04
C ARG A 297 -6.66 24.18 -23.15
N SER A 298 -7.95 23.95 -23.35
CA SER A 298 -8.97 24.65 -22.59
C SER A 298 -8.90 24.21 -21.13
N GLY A 299 -8.94 25.18 -20.24
CA GLY A 299 -9.13 24.96 -18.81
C GLY A 299 -10.47 24.28 -18.46
N ASP A 300 -11.27 23.91 -19.47
CA ASP A 300 -12.62 23.34 -19.36
C ASP A 300 -12.68 21.83 -19.62
N ALA A 301 -11.55 21.15 -19.89
CA ALA A 301 -11.57 19.69 -20.02
C ALA A 301 -12.04 19.03 -18.70
N PRO A 302 -12.88 17.97 -18.73
CA PRO A 302 -13.49 17.39 -17.52
C PRO A 302 -12.47 16.97 -16.44
N HIS A 303 -11.30 16.46 -16.87
CA HIS A 303 -10.24 16.06 -15.95
C HIS A 303 -9.56 17.26 -15.26
N VAL A 304 -9.56 18.45 -15.86
CA VAL A 304 -9.04 19.68 -15.23
C VAL A 304 -9.95 20.09 -14.07
N GLY A 305 -11.27 20.05 -14.29
CA GLY A 305 -12.27 20.28 -13.22
C GLY A 305 -12.12 19.28 -12.08
N PHE A 306 -11.97 18.00 -12.41
CA PHE A 306 -11.72 16.94 -11.42
C PHE A 306 -10.47 17.23 -10.57
N LEU A 307 -9.33 17.54 -11.21
CA LEU A 307 -8.08 17.81 -10.49
C LEU A 307 -8.18 19.06 -9.61
N ARG A 308 -8.82 20.13 -10.10
CA ARG A 308 -9.04 21.36 -9.31
C ARG A 308 -9.86 21.08 -8.05
N LYS A 309 -10.87 20.23 -8.15
CA LYS A 309 -11.76 19.88 -7.04
C LYS A 309 -11.07 18.95 -6.04
N TYR A 310 -10.46 17.88 -6.54
CA TYR A 310 -10.03 16.73 -5.73
C TYR A 310 -8.53 16.65 -5.44
N VAL A 311 -7.71 17.61 -5.87
CA VAL A 311 -6.30 17.72 -5.42
C VAL A 311 -6.21 18.64 -4.21
N CYS A 312 -5.57 18.16 -3.15
CA CYS A 312 -5.31 18.95 -1.95
C CYS A 312 -4.34 20.10 -2.26
N ALA A 313 -4.77 21.33 -1.95
CA ALA A 313 -4.00 22.55 -2.17
C ALA A 313 -2.94 22.83 -1.09
N ARG A 314 -2.88 22.03 -0.01
CA ARG A 314 -1.85 22.22 1.02
C ARG A 314 -0.45 22.04 0.44
N LYS A 315 0.45 22.93 0.85
CA LYS A 315 1.89 22.90 0.52
C LYS A 315 2.44 21.49 0.74
N ASN A 316 3.24 20.95 -0.17
CA ASN A 316 3.87 19.62 -0.02
C ASN A 316 2.90 18.43 0.17
N CYS A 317 1.60 18.59 -0.09
CA CYS A 317 0.63 17.50 0.04
C CYS A 317 0.33 16.85 -1.31
N ALA A 318 -0.45 17.55 -2.15
CA ALA A 318 -0.98 17.05 -3.41
C ALA A 318 -1.66 15.66 -3.31
N GLY A 319 -2.23 15.35 -2.13
CA GLY A 319 -3.06 14.17 -1.92
C GLY A 319 -4.42 14.30 -2.60
N THR A 320 -5.11 13.17 -2.71
CA THR A 320 -6.46 13.11 -3.26
C THR A 320 -7.47 13.39 -2.14
N LEU A 321 -8.41 14.28 -2.42
CA LEU A 321 -9.56 14.57 -1.59
C LEU A 321 -10.70 13.64 -1.98
N ALA A 322 -11.40 13.07 -1.01
CA ALA A 322 -12.66 12.38 -1.23
C ALA A 322 -13.70 12.89 -0.23
N PRO A 323 -15.00 12.89 -0.58
CA PRO A 323 -16.06 13.25 0.35
C PRO A 323 -15.98 12.44 1.64
N LYS A 324 -16.36 13.02 2.77
CA LYS A 324 -16.30 12.39 4.08
C LYS A 324 -17.68 12.40 4.70
N ASP A 325 -18.31 11.24 4.69
CA ASP A 325 -19.61 11.04 5.29
C ASP A 325 -19.48 10.56 6.73
N GLY A 326 -20.33 11.08 7.60
CA GLY A 326 -20.40 10.68 9.01
C GLY A 326 -21.44 11.51 9.77
N ASP A 327 -22.03 10.91 10.80
CA ASP A 327 -23.05 11.58 11.62
C ASP A 327 -22.49 12.89 12.23
N GLY A 328 -23.18 14.00 11.96
CA GLY A 328 -22.81 15.34 12.46
C GLY A 328 -21.69 16.03 11.67
N LEU A 329 -21.20 15.47 10.57
CA LEU A 329 -20.29 16.18 9.66
C LEU A 329 -21.08 17.11 8.71
N PRO A 330 -20.51 18.28 8.35
CA PRO A 330 -21.08 19.13 7.31
C PRO A 330 -21.25 18.36 6.00
N PRO A 331 -22.33 18.60 5.24
CA PRO A 331 -22.45 18.08 3.89
C PRO A 331 -21.31 18.63 3.02
N HIS A 332 -20.86 17.86 2.04
CA HIS A 332 -19.78 18.22 1.10
C HIS A 332 -18.41 18.48 1.74
N LEU A 333 -18.16 17.92 2.93
CA LEU A 333 -16.83 17.92 3.51
C LEU A 333 -15.93 16.93 2.76
N LEU A 334 -14.79 17.39 2.26
CA LEU A 334 -13.77 16.56 1.64
C LEU A 334 -12.62 16.32 2.61
N GLU A 335 -12.07 15.10 2.62
CA GLU A 335 -10.90 14.70 3.41
C GLU A 335 -9.75 14.29 2.51
N CYS A 336 -8.56 14.82 2.78
CA CYS A 336 -7.36 14.47 2.03
C CYS A 336 -6.77 13.16 2.55
N ASN A 337 -6.60 12.17 1.68
CA ASN A 337 -5.99 10.90 2.05
C ASN A 337 -4.51 10.96 2.44
N PHE A 338 -3.86 12.08 2.17
CA PHE A 338 -2.42 12.21 2.36
C PHE A 338 -2.07 13.00 3.62
N CYS A 339 -2.79 14.09 3.91
CA CYS A 339 -2.52 14.94 5.06
C CYS A 339 -3.67 15.04 6.07
N GLY A 340 -4.81 14.39 5.79
CA GLY A 340 -6.00 14.45 6.65
C GLY A 340 -6.71 15.80 6.67
N ASP A 341 -6.30 16.75 5.82
CA ASP A 341 -6.95 18.06 5.73
C ASP A 341 -8.42 17.95 5.34
N LEU A 342 -9.22 18.86 5.88
CA LEU A 342 -10.64 18.96 5.62
C LEU A 342 -10.91 20.22 4.79
N LYS A 343 -11.57 20.04 3.65
CA LYS A 343 -11.93 21.14 2.74
C LYS A 343 -13.44 21.10 2.54
N MET A 344 -14.11 22.25 2.70
CA MET A 344 -15.49 22.39 2.26
C MET A 344 -15.52 22.53 0.74
N ASP A 345 -16.36 21.75 0.08
CA ASP A 345 -16.62 21.90 -1.34
C ASP A 345 -17.50 23.14 -1.56
N SER A 346 -16.93 24.18 -2.18
CA SER A 346 -17.60 25.47 -2.39
C SER A 346 -18.45 25.52 -3.66
N ASP A 347 -18.36 24.51 -4.53
CA ASP A 347 -18.90 24.52 -5.89
C ASP A 347 -20.41 24.12 -5.97
N GLU A 348 -21.12 24.02 -4.84
CA GLU A 348 -22.58 23.78 -4.77
C GLU A 348 -23.35 24.92 -4.07
N HIS A 349 -23.10 26.18 -4.45
CA HIS A 349 -24.00 27.31 -4.12
C HIS A 349 -24.84 27.72 -5.33
#